data_AF-A0A820VT69-F1
#
_entry.id   AF-A0A820VT69-F1
#
_cell.length_a   1.000
_cell.length_b   1.000
_cell.length_c   1.000
_cell.angle_alpha   90.00
_cell.angle_beta   90.00
_cell.angle_gamma   90.00
#
_symmetry.space_group_name_H-M   'P 1'
#
loop_
_entity.id
_entity.type
_entity.pdbx_description
1 polymer ?
#
loop_
_entity_poly.entity_id
_entity_poly.type
_entity_poly.pdbx_seq_one_letter_code
_entity_poly.pdbx_strand_id
1 'polypeptide(L)'
;MPVGLTLDLIRQEIYFTDHHLNYIEVVNYDGENRRKILGNTHFLHGPISINVYEQYLYWYDSNSKEVRRLNRFEHGIKAQKHERIMSRAGVISMKMSHQIYQPYEPNPCQQSRCTQLCLLSHTAPLGYTCACSTGFLLDQDQITCSKDHSPFIIYMRRDTISGISVRHNQQYIDENSNYDD
;
A
#
# COMPACT_ATOMS: atom_id res chain seq x y z
N MET A 1 -7.01 3.28 -14.25
CA MET A 1 -6.77 3.60 -12.82
C MET A 1 -6.21 2.36 -12.14
N PRO A 2 -4.93 2.38 -11.71
CA PRO A 2 -4.37 1.34 -10.87
C PRO A 2 -5.10 1.28 -9.53
N VAL A 3 -5.51 0.08 -9.08
CA VAL A 3 -6.29 -0.07 -7.82
C VAL A 3 -5.69 -1.13 -6.89
N GLY A 4 -5.49 -2.35 -7.39
CA GLY A 4 -4.88 -3.42 -6.62
C GLY A 4 -3.37 -3.52 -6.87
N LEU A 5 -2.61 -3.80 -5.81
CA LEU A 5 -1.15 -3.96 -5.80
C LEU A 5 -0.74 -5.13 -4.89
N THR A 6 0.26 -5.91 -5.31
CA THR A 6 0.93 -6.92 -4.49
C THR A 6 2.41 -7.03 -4.84
N LEU A 7 3.21 -7.52 -3.90
CA LEU A 7 4.66 -7.69 -4.03
C LEU A 7 5.03 -9.17 -4.07
N ASP A 8 5.98 -9.54 -4.93
CA ASP A 8 6.76 -10.79 -4.85
C ASP A 8 8.14 -10.43 -4.28
N LEU A 9 8.36 -10.73 -3.00
CA LEU A 9 9.59 -10.38 -2.27
C LEU A 9 10.81 -11.15 -2.80
N ILE A 10 10.62 -12.36 -3.32
CA ILE A 10 11.70 -13.22 -3.81
C ILE A 10 12.15 -12.77 -5.19
N ARG A 11 11.20 -12.45 -6.08
CA ARG A 11 11.50 -12.00 -7.45
C ARG A 11 11.75 -10.50 -7.55
N GLN A 12 11.51 -9.74 -6.48
CA GLN A 12 11.57 -8.27 -6.47
C GLN A 12 10.70 -7.64 -7.57
N GLU A 13 9.48 -8.18 -7.68
CA GLU A 13 8.48 -7.79 -8.69
C GLU A 13 7.23 -7.24 -8.01
N ILE A 14 6.65 -6.21 -8.64
CA ILE A 14 5.41 -5.55 -8.25
C ILE A 14 4.34 -5.93 -9.27
N TYR A 15 3.23 -6.51 -8.81
CA TYR A 15 2.07 -6.82 -9.64
C TYR A 15 0.95 -5.85 -9.33
N PHE A 16 0.34 -5.28 -10.36
CA PHE A 16 -0.74 -4.31 -10.20
C PHE A 16 -1.85 -4.50 -11.24
N THR A 17 -3.03 -4.02 -10.88
CA THR A 17 -4.26 -4.12 -11.67
C THR A 17 -4.73 -2.73 -12.07
N ASP A 18 -5.23 -2.59 -13.30
CA ASP A 18 -5.96 -1.39 -13.72
C ASP A 18 -7.43 -1.72 -13.93
N HIS A 19 -8.29 -1.11 -13.12
CA HIS A 19 -9.74 -1.34 -13.15
C HIS A 19 -10.38 -0.85 -14.45
N HIS A 20 -9.90 0.25 -15.03
CA HIS A 20 -10.51 0.86 -16.21
C HIS A 20 -10.01 0.20 -17.50
N LEU A 21 -8.72 -0.08 -17.56
CA LEU A 21 -8.05 -0.64 -18.74
C LEU A 21 -8.04 -2.18 -18.74
N ASN A 22 -8.59 -2.82 -17.70
CA ASN A 22 -8.77 -4.26 -17.60
C ASN A 22 -7.48 -5.04 -17.88
N TYR A 23 -6.41 -4.71 -17.16
CA TYR A 23 -5.15 -5.44 -17.26
C TYR A 23 -4.54 -5.77 -15.90
N ILE A 24 -3.68 -6.78 -15.91
CA ILE A 24 -2.74 -7.10 -14.85
C ILE A 24 -1.34 -6.99 -15.42
N GLU A 25 -0.50 -6.16 -14.79
CA GLU A 25 0.87 -5.91 -15.19
C GLU A 25 1.82 -6.23 -14.05
N VAL A 26 3.08 -6.45 -14.41
CA VAL A 26 4.19 -6.64 -13.48
C VAL A 26 5.35 -5.76 -13.90
N VAL A 27 6.09 -5.27 -12.92
CA VAL A 27 7.31 -4.46 -13.07
C VAL A 27 8.29 -4.82 -11.96
N ASN A 28 9.59 -4.63 -12.18
CA ASN A 28 10.59 -4.77 -11.13
C ASN A 28 10.48 -3.62 -10.10
N TYR A 29 11.12 -3.78 -8.93
CA TYR A 29 11.13 -2.74 -7.88
C TYR A 29 11.80 -1.42 -8.31
N ASP A 30 12.74 -1.49 -9.25
CA ASP A 30 13.41 -0.35 -9.88
C ASP A 30 12.56 0.30 -11.00
N GLY A 31 11.39 -0.26 -11.33
CA GLY A 31 10.54 0.20 -12.40
C GLY A 31 10.87 -0.38 -13.79
N GLU A 32 11.90 -1.21 -13.92
CA GLU A 32 12.28 -1.83 -15.18
C GLU A 32 11.44 -3.08 -15.50
N ASN A 33 11.59 -3.59 -16.73
CA ASN A 33 10.98 -4.85 -17.19
C ASN A 33 9.45 -4.91 -17.03
N ARG A 34 8.79 -3.76 -17.16
CA ARG A 34 7.33 -3.67 -17.14
C ARG A 34 6.73 -4.48 -18.28
N ARG A 35 5.87 -5.44 -17.94
CA ARG A 35 5.23 -6.34 -18.90
C ARG A 35 3.79 -6.66 -18.49
N LYS A 36 2.95 -6.92 -19.50
CA LYS A 36 1.56 -7.30 -19.32
C LYS A 36 1.41 -8.80 -19.14
N ILE A 37 0.78 -9.21 -18.04
CA ILE A 37 0.45 -10.60 -17.74
C ILE A 37 -0.92 -10.94 -18.34
N LEU A 38 -1.91 -10.08 -18.12
CA LEU A 38 -3.24 -10.18 -18.71
C LEU A 38 -3.69 -8.82 -19.22
N GLY A 39 -4.48 -8.81 -20.29
CA GLY A 39 -5.29 -7.64 -20.63
C GLY A 39 -6.32 -7.94 -21.70
N ASN A 40 -7.45 -7.23 -21.65
CA ASN A 40 -8.57 -7.38 -22.60
C ASN A 40 -9.03 -8.84 -22.79
N THR A 41 -9.06 -9.63 -21.72
CA THR A 41 -9.63 -10.98 -21.73
C THR A 41 -11.10 -10.94 -21.28
N HIS A 42 -11.89 -11.94 -21.67
CA HIS A 42 -13.32 -12.04 -21.32
C HIS A 42 -13.59 -12.36 -19.84
N PHE A 43 -12.54 -12.48 -19.03
CA PHE A 43 -12.60 -12.88 -17.62
C PHE A 43 -11.92 -11.87 -16.69
N LEU A 44 -11.52 -10.72 -17.23
CA LEU A 44 -10.89 -9.63 -16.51
C LEU A 44 -11.63 -8.34 -16.88
N HIS A 45 -12.59 -7.97 -16.04
CA HIS A 45 -13.51 -6.86 -16.24
C HIS A 45 -13.66 -6.12 -14.90
N GLY A 46 -12.73 -5.24 -14.58
CA GLY A 46 -12.72 -4.50 -13.32
C GLY A 46 -12.05 -5.24 -12.15
N PRO A 47 -10.79 -5.69 -12.29
CA PRO A 47 -10.00 -6.15 -11.16
C PRO A 47 -9.74 -5.00 -10.18
N ILE A 48 -9.97 -5.24 -8.88
CA ILE A 48 -9.74 -4.22 -7.83
C ILE A 48 -8.76 -4.67 -6.74
N SER A 49 -8.48 -5.96 -6.63
CA SER A 49 -7.53 -6.49 -5.65
C SER A 49 -6.77 -7.65 -6.24
N ILE A 50 -5.48 -7.76 -5.93
CA ILE A 50 -4.58 -8.81 -6.44
C ILE A 50 -3.63 -9.27 -5.34
N ASN A 51 -3.27 -10.56 -5.35
CA ASN A 51 -2.25 -11.18 -4.51
C ASN A 51 -1.47 -12.22 -5.32
N VAL A 52 -0.19 -12.44 -5.00
CA VAL A 52 0.69 -13.40 -5.69
C VAL A 52 1.21 -14.43 -4.70
N TYR A 53 0.86 -15.71 -4.84
CA TYR A 53 1.35 -16.79 -3.96
C TYR A 53 1.88 -17.96 -4.79
N GLU A 54 3.07 -18.46 -4.44
CA GLU A 54 3.76 -19.55 -5.16
C GLU A 54 3.87 -19.28 -6.65
N GLN A 55 3.23 -20.03 -7.55
CA GLN A 55 3.16 -19.74 -9.01
C GLN A 55 1.89 -18.99 -9.45
N TYR A 56 0.95 -18.71 -8.56
CA TYR A 56 -0.37 -18.20 -8.92
C TYR A 56 -0.55 -16.70 -8.62
N LEU A 57 -1.23 -16.02 -9.54
CA LEU A 57 -1.85 -14.73 -9.27
C LEU A 57 -3.31 -14.96 -8.92
N TYR A 58 -3.77 -14.35 -7.84
CA TYR A 58 -5.14 -14.33 -7.39
C TYR A 58 -5.66 -12.90 -7.50
N TRP A 59 -6.81 -12.71 -8.14
CA TRP A 59 -7.44 -11.39 -8.19
C TRP A 59 -8.93 -11.49 -7.89
N TYR A 60 -9.47 -10.42 -7.31
CA TYR A 60 -10.90 -10.20 -7.21
C TYR A 60 -11.35 -9.25 -8.32
N ASP A 61 -12.32 -9.72 -9.09
CA ASP A 61 -12.95 -8.98 -10.16
C ASP A 61 -14.34 -8.48 -9.69
N SER A 62 -14.48 -7.17 -9.64
CA SER A 62 -15.65 -6.52 -9.02
C SER A 62 -16.93 -6.67 -9.84
N ASN A 63 -16.84 -6.76 -11.17
CA ASN A 63 -18.01 -6.92 -12.02
C ASN A 63 -18.54 -8.35 -12.00
N SER A 64 -17.65 -9.34 -12.12
CA SER A 64 -18.03 -10.76 -12.03
C SER A 64 -18.28 -11.22 -10.59
N LYS A 65 -17.80 -10.48 -9.58
CA LYS A 65 -17.93 -10.79 -8.15
C LYS A 65 -17.24 -12.11 -7.80
N GLU A 66 -16.11 -12.37 -8.45
CA GLU A 66 -15.38 -13.63 -8.35
C GLU A 66 -13.94 -13.40 -7.95
N VAL A 67 -13.41 -14.31 -7.14
CA VAL A 67 -11.98 -14.50 -6.99
C VAL A 67 -11.54 -15.52 -8.03
N ARG A 68 -10.59 -15.13 -8.86
CA ARG A 68 -9.99 -15.97 -9.89
C ARG A 68 -8.50 -16.13 -9.64
N ARG A 69 -7.94 -17.22 -10.15
CA ARG A 69 -6.49 -17.42 -10.18
C ARG A 69 -5.99 -17.86 -11.55
N LEU A 70 -4.71 -17.63 -11.81
CA LEU A 70 -3.99 -18.18 -12.96
C LEU A 70 -2.52 -18.43 -12.61
N ASN A 71 -1.88 -19.31 -13.38
CA ASN A 71 -0.44 -19.54 -13.28
C ASN A 71 0.34 -18.45 -14.02
N ARG A 72 1.20 -17.72 -13.32
CA ARG A 72 1.89 -16.53 -13.87
C ARG A 72 3.03 -16.85 -14.84
N PHE A 73 3.46 -18.10 -14.88
CA PHE A 73 4.50 -18.57 -15.79
C PHE A 73 3.95 -19.13 -17.10
N GLU A 74 2.62 -19.29 -17.20
CA GLU A 74 1.97 -19.70 -18.44
C GLU A 74 1.81 -18.49 -19.37
N HIS A 75 2.67 -18.42 -20.38
CA HIS A 75 2.67 -17.35 -21.37
C HIS A 75 1.83 -17.73 -22.61
N GLY A 76 0.99 -16.80 -23.07
CA GLY A 76 0.21 -16.90 -24.31
C GLY A 76 -1.30 -17.07 -24.12
N ILE A 77 -2.11 -16.44 -24.98
CA ILE A 77 -3.58 -16.35 -24.88
C ILE A 77 -4.26 -17.74 -24.87
N LYS A 78 -3.68 -18.74 -25.53
CA LYS A 78 -4.22 -20.11 -25.57
C LYS A 78 -3.78 -20.99 -24.39
N ALA A 79 -2.79 -20.54 -23.61
CA ALA A 79 -2.18 -21.30 -22.51
C ALA A 79 -2.64 -20.82 -21.13
N GLN A 80 -3.24 -19.63 -21.02
CA GLN A 80 -3.66 -19.07 -19.73
C GLN A 80 -4.92 -19.76 -19.20
N LYS A 81 -4.72 -20.91 -18.54
CA LYS A 81 -5.77 -21.53 -17.74
C LYS A 81 -6.04 -20.64 -16.54
N HIS A 82 -7.27 -20.17 -16.43
CA HIS A 82 -7.76 -19.51 -15.23
C HIS A 82 -8.73 -20.42 -14.50
N GLU A 83 -8.84 -20.21 -13.20
CA GLU A 83 -9.77 -20.94 -12.36
C GLU A 83 -10.57 -19.97 -11.51
N ARG A 84 -11.87 -20.23 -11.38
CA ARG A 84 -12.71 -19.55 -10.40
C ARG A 84 -12.54 -20.24 -9.06
N ILE A 85 -12.07 -19.50 -8.06
CA ILE A 85 -11.85 -20.01 -6.71
C ILE A 85 -13.10 -19.87 -5.86
N MET A 86 -13.74 -18.71 -5.93
CA MET A 86 -14.98 -18.45 -5.20
C MET A 86 -15.75 -17.29 -5.83
N SER A 87 -17.04 -17.19 -5.50
CA SER A 87 -17.87 -16.03 -5.79
C SER A 87 -18.30 -15.37 -4.49
N ARG A 88 -18.08 -14.06 -4.38
CA ARG A 88 -18.40 -13.26 -3.18
C ARG A 88 -18.66 -11.82 -3.59
N ALA A 89 -19.87 -11.33 -3.38
CA ALA A 89 -20.19 -9.93 -3.58
C ALA A 89 -19.66 -9.06 -2.41
N GLY A 90 -19.45 -7.76 -2.69
CA GLY A 90 -19.11 -6.77 -1.66
C GLY A 90 -17.67 -6.84 -1.13
N VAL A 91 -16.77 -7.57 -1.80
CA VAL A 91 -15.34 -7.56 -1.44
C VAL A 91 -14.73 -6.24 -1.89
N ILE A 92 -14.03 -5.57 -0.97
CA ILE A 92 -13.29 -4.32 -1.24
C ILE A 92 -11.79 -4.55 -1.41
N SER A 93 -11.25 -5.59 -0.76
CA SER A 93 -9.83 -5.93 -0.79
C SER A 93 -9.63 -7.40 -0.40
N MET A 94 -8.56 -7.99 -0.91
CA MET A 94 -8.06 -9.31 -0.54
C MET A 94 -6.61 -9.19 -0.07
N LYS A 95 -6.25 -9.99 0.94
CA LYS A 95 -4.87 -10.17 1.38
C LYS A 95 -4.54 -11.64 1.52
N MET A 96 -3.33 -12.02 1.11
CA MET A 96 -2.81 -13.35 1.38
C MET A 96 -2.27 -13.41 2.81
N SER A 97 -2.69 -14.43 3.57
CA SER A 97 -2.24 -14.67 4.94
C SER A 97 -1.29 -15.85 4.96
N HIS A 98 0.01 -15.59 4.89
CA HIS A 98 1.04 -16.61 5.00
C HIS A 98 2.34 -15.98 5.55
N GLN A 99 3.12 -16.73 6.32
CA GLN A 99 4.36 -16.25 6.95
C GLN A 99 5.39 -15.71 5.93
N ILE A 100 5.35 -16.21 4.69
CA ILE A 100 6.26 -15.77 3.62
C ILE A 100 6.07 -14.30 3.20
N TYR A 101 4.91 -13.69 3.48
CA TYR A 101 4.66 -12.26 3.21
C TYR A 101 5.12 -11.35 4.34
N GLN A 102 5.49 -11.93 5.48
CA GLN A 102 6.00 -11.22 6.65
C GLN A 102 7.22 -11.98 7.16
N PRO A 103 8.29 -12.11 6.35
CA PRO A 103 9.51 -12.78 6.77
C PRO A 103 10.11 -12.05 7.97
N TYR A 104 10.74 -12.81 8.87
CA TYR A 104 11.46 -12.22 9.98
C TYR A 104 12.73 -11.53 9.46
N GLU A 105 12.83 -10.23 9.69
CA GLU A 105 14.03 -9.42 9.45
C GLU A 105 14.34 -8.62 10.73
N PRO A 106 15.62 -8.43 11.09
CA PRO A 106 15.98 -7.59 12.23
C PRO A 106 15.42 -6.18 12.04
N ASN A 107 14.62 -5.70 13.01
CA ASN A 107 14.00 -4.38 12.91
C ASN A 107 15.03 -3.29 13.28
N PRO A 108 15.44 -2.39 12.35
CA PRO A 108 16.36 -1.30 12.64
C PRO A 108 15.86 -0.36 13.74
N CYS A 109 14.54 -0.27 13.94
CA CYS A 109 13.93 0.56 14.97
C CYS A 109 14.01 -0.02 16.39
N GLN A 110 14.40 -1.29 16.56
CA GLN A 110 14.37 -1.97 17.86
C GLN A 110 15.24 -1.29 18.93
N GLN A 111 16.32 -0.63 18.51
CA GLN A 111 17.21 0.15 19.38
C GLN A 111 17.26 1.62 18.97
N SER A 112 16.20 2.11 18.31
CA SER A 112 16.15 3.50 17.89
C SER A 112 16.14 4.45 19.09
N ARG A 113 16.69 5.65 18.87
CA ARG A 113 16.65 6.74 19.86
C ARG A 113 15.50 7.71 19.61
N CYS A 114 14.68 7.48 18.58
CA CYS A 114 13.58 8.35 18.20
C CYS A 114 12.64 8.58 19.39
N THR A 115 12.31 9.84 19.64
CA THR A 115 11.44 10.20 20.76
C THR A 115 9.97 9.89 20.53
N GLN A 116 9.53 9.84 19.27
CA GLN A 116 8.16 9.49 18.88
C GLN A 116 8.15 8.35 17.87
N LEU A 117 8.21 8.63 16.56
CA LEU A 117 8.08 7.62 15.53
C LEU A 117 9.45 7.22 14.97
N CYS A 118 9.68 5.93 14.82
CA CYS A 118 10.79 5.37 14.05
C CYS A 118 10.24 4.72 12.78
N LEU A 119 10.64 5.25 11.62
CA LEU A 119 10.18 4.78 10.31
C LEU A 119 11.32 4.11 9.58
N LEU A 120 11.06 2.95 8.97
CA LEU A 120 12.04 2.27 8.12
C LEU A 120 12.42 3.18 6.96
N SER A 121 13.70 3.20 6.63
CA SER A 121 14.25 4.06 5.59
C SER A 121 15.41 3.39 4.87
N HIS A 122 15.58 3.71 3.59
CA HIS A 122 16.74 3.27 2.80
C HIS A 122 18.05 4.00 3.18
N THR A 123 18.01 4.90 4.17
CA THR A 123 19.19 5.63 4.66
C THR A 123 20.13 4.71 5.44
N ALA A 124 21.22 4.31 4.81
CA ALA A 124 22.33 3.61 5.47
C ALA A 124 23.18 4.58 6.32
N PRO A 125 23.80 4.12 7.43
CA PRO A 125 23.82 2.75 7.94
C PRO A 125 22.66 2.42 8.91
N LEU A 126 21.85 3.41 9.31
CA LEU A 126 20.87 3.24 10.38
C LEU A 126 19.65 2.41 9.96
N GLY A 127 19.23 2.47 8.70
CA GLY A 127 18.04 1.75 8.21
C GLY A 127 16.70 2.31 8.71
N TYR A 128 16.72 3.45 9.40
CA TYR A 128 15.54 4.16 9.86
C TYR A 128 15.76 5.68 9.89
N THR A 129 14.66 6.41 9.95
CA THR A 129 14.59 7.85 10.23
C THR A 129 13.57 8.11 11.34
N CYS A 130 13.79 9.17 12.12
CA CYS A 130 12.80 9.59 13.10
C CYS A 130 11.77 10.51 12.45
N ALA A 131 10.52 10.42 12.90
CA ALA A 131 9.43 11.30 12.52
C ALA A 131 8.63 11.70 13.76
N CYS A 132 7.89 12.79 13.63
CA CYS A 132 7.08 13.33 14.71
C CYS A 132 5.59 13.21 14.39
N SER A 133 4.79 12.99 15.42
CA SER A 133 3.34 13.04 15.33
C SER A 133 2.86 14.45 14.94
N THR A 134 1.62 14.54 14.47
CA THR A 134 0.93 15.80 14.21
C THR A 134 1.11 16.79 15.38
N GLY A 135 1.46 18.04 15.07
CA GLY A 135 1.71 19.09 16.07
C GLY A 135 3.12 19.11 16.69
N PHE A 136 4.05 18.28 16.22
CA PHE A 136 5.45 18.28 16.63
C PHE A 136 6.38 18.46 15.43
N LEU A 137 7.54 19.07 15.66
CA LEU A 137 8.61 19.22 14.69
C LEU A 137 9.82 18.38 15.10
N LEU A 138 10.47 17.79 14.10
CA LEU A 138 11.73 17.09 14.30
C LEU A 138 12.84 18.13 14.47
N ASP A 139 13.54 18.05 15.59
CA ASP A 139 14.65 18.94 15.92
C ASP A 139 15.87 18.68 15.02
N GLN A 140 16.87 19.57 15.12
CA GLN A 140 18.09 19.50 14.32
C GLN A 140 18.91 18.22 14.57
N ASP A 141 18.74 17.59 15.72
CA ASP A 141 19.39 16.32 16.07
C ASP A 141 18.82 15.11 15.30
N GLN A 142 17.73 15.29 14.54
CA GLN A 142 17.02 14.27 13.77
C GLN A 142 16.48 13.11 14.63
N ILE A 143 16.27 13.34 15.93
CA ILE A 143 15.86 12.32 16.90
C ILE A 143 14.73 12.83 17.79
N THR A 144 14.82 14.09 18.22
CA THR A 144 13.92 14.70 19.20
C THR A 144 12.76 15.40 18.53
N CYS A 145 11.55 15.18 19.05
CA CYS A 145 10.34 15.83 18.60
C CYS A 145 9.92 16.89 19.63
N SER A 146 9.94 18.16 19.22
CA SER A 146 9.51 19.30 20.03
C SER A 146 8.14 19.79 19.57
N LYS A 147 7.32 20.32 20.49
CA LYS A 147 5.99 20.83 20.13
C LYS A 147 6.13 21.96 19.11
N ASP A 148 5.34 21.90 18.05
CA ASP A 148 5.28 23.00 17.09
C ASP A 148 4.51 24.17 17.70
N HIS A 149 5.23 25.26 17.97
CA HIS A 149 4.66 26.51 18.43
C HIS A 149 4.38 27.50 17.29
N SER A 150 4.52 27.05 16.03
CA SER A 150 4.20 27.86 14.86
C SER A 150 2.70 28.17 14.83
N PRO A 151 2.31 29.35 14.29
CA PRO A 151 0.91 29.68 14.14
C PRO A 151 0.23 28.70 13.18
N PHE A 152 -1.00 28.32 13.52
CA PHE A 152 -1.90 27.50 12.71
C PHE A 152 -3.28 28.15 12.67
N ILE A 153 -4.04 27.88 11.61
CA ILE A 153 -5.40 28.37 11.45
C ILE A 153 -6.35 27.33 11.99
N ILE A 154 -7.22 27.73 12.90
CA ILE A 154 -8.36 26.91 13.33
C ILE A 154 -9.57 27.33 12.51
N TYR A 155 -10.28 26.36 11.98
CA TYR A 155 -11.56 26.59 11.33
C TYR A 155 -12.56 25.51 11.73
N MET A 156 -13.83 25.89 11.69
CA MET A 156 -14.94 25.04 12.10
C MET A 156 -15.81 24.73 10.89
N ARG A 157 -16.18 23.47 10.73
CA ARG A 157 -17.25 22.99 9.86
C ARG A 157 -18.43 22.54 10.73
N ARG A 158 -19.51 22.07 10.11
CA ARG A 158 -20.76 21.73 10.83
C ARG A 158 -20.56 20.68 11.93
N ASP A 159 -19.57 19.81 11.78
CA ASP A 159 -19.33 18.62 12.58
C ASP A 159 -17.86 18.46 13.02
N THR A 160 -16.95 19.33 12.56
CA THR A 160 -15.52 19.22 12.88
C THR A 160 -14.90 20.57 13.20
N ILE A 161 -13.94 20.53 14.12
CA ILE A 161 -12.97 21.62 14.31
C ILE A 161 -11.64 21.09 13.78
N SER A 162 -11.04 21.78 12.82
CA SER A 162 -9.81 21.36 12.17
C SER A 162 -8.75 22.46 12.24
N GLY A 163 -7.49 22.05 12.27
CA GLY A 163 -6.32 22.94 12.26
C GLY A 163 -5.53 22.79 10.96
N ILE A 164 -5.10 23.90 10.36
CA ILE A 164 -4.16 23.90 9.21
C ILE A 164 -2.89 24.66 9.62
N SER A 165 -1.73 24.02 9.45
CA SER A 165 -0.44 24.70 9.60
C SER A 165 -0.29 25.81 8.57
N VAL A 166 0.22 26.97 9.00
CA VAL A 166 0.55 28.08 8.07
C VAL A 166 1.88 27.82 7.35
N ARG A 167 2.71 26.86 7.82
CA ARG A 167 3.93 26.45 7.12
C ARG A 167 3.57 25.60 5.90
N HIS A 168 4.03 26.01 4.72
CA HIS A 168 3.99 25.16 3.53
C HIS A 168 4.81 23.88 3.78
N ASN A 169 4.21 22.72 3.49
CA ASN A 169 4.74 21.34 3.55
C ASN A 169 4.36 20.45 4.75
N GLN A 170 3.42 20.85 5.63
CA GLN A 170 2.86 19.93 6.63
C GLN A 170 1.33 19.90 6.57
N GLN A 171 0.80 18.88 5.88
CA GLN A 171 -0.58 18.45 6.10
C GLN A 171 -0.60 17.58 7.35
N TYR A 172 -1.18 18.10 8.43
CA TYR A 172 -1.47 17.29 9.59
C TYR A 172 -2.60 16.31 9.23
N ILE A 173 -2.41 15.03 9.57
CA ILE A 173 -3.49 14.04 9.53
C ILE A 173 -4.26 14.22 10.84
N ASP A 174 -5.54 14.61 10.73
CA ASP A 174 -6.45 14.81 11.86
C ASP A 174 -6.67 13.48 12.60
N GLU A 175 -6.40 13.45 13.91
CA GLU A 175 -6.92 12.43 14.81
C GLU A 175 -8.32 12.89 15.27
N ASN A 176 -9.36 12.25 14.75
CA ASN A 176 -10.73 12.40 15.24
C ASN A 176 -10.79 12.02 16.72
N SER A 177 -10.71 13.01 17.59
CA SER A 177 -11.13 12.89 18.98
C SER A 177 -12.63 13.19 19.04
N ASN A 178 -13.45 12.14 18.88
CA ASN A 178 -14.82 12.16 19.38
C ASN A 178 -14.73 12.30 20.90
N TYR A 179 -14.88 13.52 21.39
CA TYR A 179 -15.36 13.75 22.75
C TYR A 179 -16.88 13.58 22.70
N ASP A 180 -17.34 12.39 23.11
CA ASP A 180 -18.73 12.16 23.46
C ASP A 180 -18.99 12.86 24.81
N ASP A 181 -19.81 13.91 24.79
CA ASP A 181 -20.62 14.38 25.93
C ASP A 181 -22.07 13.91 25.72
#